data_AF-A0A326GI37-F1
#
_entry.id   AF-A0A326GI37-F1
#
_cell.length_a   1.000
_cell.length_b   1.000
_cell.length_c   1.000
_cell.angle_alpha   90.00
_cell.angle_beta   90.00
_cell.angle_gamma   90.00
#
_symmetry.space_group_name_H-M   'P 1'
#
loop_
_entity.id
_entity.type
_entity.pdbx_description
1 polymer ?
#
loop_
_entity_poly.entity_id
_entity_poly.type
_entity_poly.pdbx_seq_one_letter_code
_entity_poly.pdbx_strand_id
1 'polypeptide(L)'
;MSGFGDLAAARGSGTPCDALVPVPAARIAAIARDWPGVPDDFLTFLGTIGAGSLGGGYQLYDGLVPADELYDGDAAVALFGDDLQGVGHGFALPDGQVVELDASDGGVRPVAPSFAAFIRATIDELA
;
A
#
# COMPACT_ATOMS: atom_id res chain seq x y z
N MET A 1 19.09 0.16 5.98
CA MET A 1 18.36 0.48 7.22
C MET A 1 17.53 1.72 6.97
N SER A 2 16.29 1.55 6.55
CA SER A 2 15.32 2.63 6.39
C SER A 2 13.97 2.05 6.79
N GLY A 3 13.74 1.99 8.11
CA GLY A 3 12.48 1.54 8.67
C GLY A 3 11.43 2.64 8.67
N PHE A 4 10.32 2.40 9.37
CA PHE A 4 9.25 3.38 9.61
C PHE A 4 9.22 3.86 11.05
N GLY A 5 10.35 3.77 11.77
CA GLY A 5 10.42 4.13 13.19
C GLY A 5 10.11 5.61 13.46
N ASP A 6 10.42 6.48 12.49
CA ASP A 6 10.04 7.89 12.50
C ASP A 6 8.52 8.08 12.43
N LEU A 7 7.83 7.38 11.52
CA LEU A 7 6.37 7.42 11.43
C LEU A 7 5.71 6.86 12.69
N ALA A 8 6.25 5.77 13.23
CA ALA A 8 5.78 5.19 14.48
C ALA A 8 5.95 6.15 15.67
N ALA A 9 7.06 6.89 15.72
CA ALA A 9 7.32 7.87 16.77
C ALA A 9 6.43 9.12 16.66
N ALA A 10 6.00 9.48 15.45
CA ALA A 10 5.10 10.61 15.21
C ALA A 10 3.62 10.26 15.45
N ARG A 11 3.27 8.99 15.63
CA ARG A 11 1.88 8.54 15.76
C ARG A 11 1.19 9.16 16.98
N GLY A 12 -0.05 9.60 16.79
CA GLY A 12 -0.86 10.27 17.81
C GLY A 12 -0.59 11.78 17.92
N SER A 13 0.20 12.36 17.01
CA SER A 13 0.47 13.80 16.97
C SER A 13 -0.41 14.57 15.96
N GLY A 14 -1.44 13.93 15.41
CA GLY A 14 -2.29 14.48 14.35
C GLY A 14 -1.79 14.13 12.95
N THR A 15 -1.00 13.05 12.81
CA THR A 15 -0.48 12.63 11.49
C THR A 15 -1.54 11.88 10.70
N PRO A 16 -1.47 11.86 9.35
CA PRO A 16 -2.34 11.04 8.51
C PRO A 16 -2.32 9.54 8.86
N CYS A 17 -1.27 9.05 9.53
CA CYS A 17 -1.10 7.65 9.93
C CYS A 17 -1.76 7.29 11.27
N ASP A 18 -2.32 8.25 12.01
CA ASP A 18 -2.78 8.02 13.39
C ASP A 18 -3.88 6.94 13.49
N ALA A 19 -4.73 6.87 12.46
CA ALA A 19 -5.83 5.91 12.36
C ALA A 19 -5.40 4.50 11.90
N LEU A 20 -4.15 4.31 11.45
CA LEU A 20 -3.69 3.01 10.98
C LEU A 20 -3.56 2.00 12.12
N VAL A 21 -3.89 0.74 11.84
CA VAL A 21 -3.83 -0.35 12.83
C VAL A 21 -2.82 -1.39 12.37
N PRO A 22 -1.78 -1.71 13.18
CA PRO A 22 -0.80 -2.74 12.86
C PRO A 22 -1.45 -4.08 12.51
N VAL A 23 -1.01 -4.66 11.39
CA VAL A 23 -1.51 -5.94 10.89
C VAL A 23 -0.86 -7.09 11.66
N PRO A 24 -1.62 -8.11 12.11
CA PRO A 24 -1.05 -9.23 12.85
C PRO A 24 0.01 -10.01 12.07
N ALA A 25 1.06 -10.46 12.75
CA ALA A 25 2.17 -11.19 12.12
C ALA A 25 1.72 -12.44 11.33
N ALA A 26 0.67 -13.14 11.78
CA ALA A 26 0.13 -14.29 11.06
C ALA A 26 -0.45 -13.91 9.68
N ARG A 27 -1.05 -12.72 9.58
CA ARG A 27 -1.57 -12.17 8.31
C ARG A 27 -0.42 -11.75 7.40
N ILE A 28 0.60 -11.09 7.94
CA ILE A 28 1.82 -10.71 7.20
C ILE A 28 2.51 -11.95 6.60
N ALA A 29 2.65 -13.01 7.40
CA ALA A 29 3.21 -14.28 6.94
C ALA A 29 2.36 -14.94 5.85
N ALA A 30 1.03 -14.80 5.91
CA ALA A 30 0.14 -15.28 4.84
C ALA A 30 0.35 -14.49 3.54
N ILE A 31 0.44 -13.15 3.61
CA ILE A 31 0.69 -12.30 2.43
C ILE A 31 2.00 -12.71 1.74
N ALA A 32 3.09 -12.83 2.50
CA ALA A 32 4.39 -13.21 1.95
C ALA A 32 4.39 -14.59 1.26
N ARG A 33 3.58 -15.53 1.76
CA ARG A 33 3.43 -16.87 1.18
C ARG A 33 2.56 -16.85 -0.07
N ASP A 34 1.44 -16.13 -0.01
CA ASP A 34 0.41 -16.15 -1.05
C ASP A 34 0.78 -15.23 -2.23
N TRP A 35 1.66 -14.26 -2.02
CA TRP A 35 2.11 -13.28 -3.02
C TRP A 35 3.65 -13.24 -3.16
N PRO A 36 4.26 -14.24 -3.84
CA PRO A 36 5.70 -14.23 -4.11
C PRO A 36 6.14 -12.97 -4.87
N GLY A 37 7.19 -12.31 -4.38
CA GLY A 37 7.71 -11.06 -4.96
C GLY A 37 7.16 -9.79 -4.32
N VAL A 38 6.27 -9.91 -3.32
CA VAL A 38 5.84 -8.74 -2.53
C VAL A 38 7.04 -8.08 -1.84
N PRO A 39 7.18 -6.74 -1.88
CA PRO A 39 8.29 -6.07 -1.22
C PRO A 39 8.29 -6.21 0.32
N ASP A 40 9.47 -6.46 0.89
CA ASP A 40 9.65 -6.59 2.35
C ASP A 40 9.34 -5.29 3.11
N ASP A 41 9.51 -4.13 2.48
CA ASP A 41 9.22 -2.83 3.09
C ASP A 41 7.71 -2.62 3.27
N PHE A 42 6.87 -3.13 2.36
CA PHE A 42 5.42 -3.19 2.56
C PHE A 42 5.02 -4.06 3.76
N LEU A 43 5.56 -5.28 3.84
CA LEU A 43 5.29 -6.18 4.98
C LEU A 43 5.74 -5.57 6.30
N THR A 44 6.89 -4.90 6.29
CA THR A 44 7.43 -4.17 7.45
C THR A 44 6.52 -3.02 7.85
N PHE A 45 5.99 -2.26 6.87
CA PHE A 45 5.04 -1.18 7.13
C PHE A 45 3.76 -1.69 7.77
N LEU A 46 3.15 -2.74 7.22
CA LEU A 46 1.92 -3.32 7.76
C LEU A 46 2.09 -3.78 9.21
N GLY A 47 3.23 -4.37 9.56
CA GLY A 47 3.49 -4.83 10.93
C GLY A 47 3.84 -3.71 11.91
N THR A 48 4.42 -2.61 11.42
CA THR A 48 4.94 -1.53 12.28
C THR A 48 3.94 -0.38 12.44
N ILE A 49 3.35 0.06 11.32
CA ILE A 49 2.46 1.22 11.24
C ILE A 49 1.02 0.74 11.09
N GLY A 50 0.76 -0.13 10.11
CA GLY A 50 -0.55 -0.74 9.91
C GLY A 50 -1.24 -0.45 8.59
N ALA A 51 -2.52 -0.76 8.57
CA ALA A 51 -3.46 -0.53 7.47
C ALA A 51 -4.71 0.19 7.96
N GLY A 52 -5.51 0.70 7.03
CA GLY A 52 -6.69 1.51 7.29
C GLY A 52 -6.70 2.81 6.47
N SER A 53 -7.51 3.75 6.91
CA SER A 53 -7.63 5.06 6.25
C SER A 53 -6.46 5.97 6.63
N LEU A 54 -5.74 6.46 5.62
CA LEU A 54 -4.72 7.49 5.71
C LEU A 54 -5.36 8.86 5.47
N GLY A 55 -5.36 9.72 6.49
CA GLY A 55 -5.86 11.10 6.41
C GLY A 55 -7.31 11.25 5.92
N GLY A 56 -8.09 10.17 5.79
CA GLY A 56 -9.42 10.17 5.16
C GLY A 56 -9.42 10.23 3.62
N GLY A 57 -8.26 10.40 2.98
CA GLY A 57 -8.13 10.59 1.53
C GLY A 57 -7.50 9.41 0.79
N TYR A 58 -7.03 8.40 1.51
CA TYR A 58 -6.46 7.19 0.92
C TYR A 58 -6.78 5.98 1.80
N GLN A 59 -7.05 4.85 1.18
CA GLN A 59 -7.32 3.59 1.88
C GLN A 59 -6.17 2.62 1.64
N LEU A 60 -5.47 2.26 2.72
CA LEU A 60 -4.44 1.22 2.71
C LEU A 60 -5.03 -0.10 3.21
N TYR A 61 -4.89 -1.17 2.45
CA TYR A 61 -5.45 -2.49 2.77
C TYR A 61 -4.56 -3.27 3.75
N ASP A 62 -5.16 -4.21 4.47
CA ASP A 62 -4.46 -5.13 5.40
C ASP A 62 -3.88 -6.39 4.68
N GLY A 63 -3.76 -6.30 3.36
CA GLY A 63 -3.41 -7.39 2.46
C GLY A 63 -3.33 -6.89 1.03
N LEU A 64 -3.29 -7.85 0.10
CA LEU A 64 -3.30 -7.58 -1.34
C LEU A 64 -4.59 -8.11 -1.96
N VAL A 65 -5.11 -7.36 -2.92
CA VAL A 65 -6.32 -7.70 -3.68
C VAL A 65 -5.94 -7.79 -5.16
N PRO A 66 -6.28 -8.88 -5.87
CA PRO A 66 -6.15 -8.92 -7.33
C PRO A 66 -6.90 -7.76 -8.00
N ALA A 67 -6.32 -7.13 -9.01
CA ALA A 67 -6.96 -5.99 -9.67
C ALA A 67 -8.30 -6.35 -10.32
N ASP A 68 -8.46 -7.58 -10.82
CA ASP A 68 -9.70 -8.08 -11.43
C ASP A 68 -10.87 -8.27 -10.45
N GLU A 69 -10.62 -8.21 -9.13
CA GLU A 69 -11.68 -8.17 -8.12
C GLU A 69 -12.30 -6.77 -7.95
N LEU A 70 -11.58 -5.70 -8.33
CA LEU A 70 -12.00 -4.31 -8.10
C LEU A 70 -12.19 -3.51 -9.39
N TYR A 71 -11.51 -3.88 -10.47
CA TYR A 71 -11.51 -3.17 -11.74
C TYR A 71 -11.86 -4.13 -12.88
N ASP A 72 -12.59 -3.62 -13.87
CA ASP A 72 -12.86 -4.36 -15.10
C ASP A 72 -11.58 -4.43 -15.95
N GLY A 73 -10.84 -5.53 -15.87
CA GLY A 73 -9.61 -5.72 -16.63
C GLY A 73 -8.83 -6.99 -16.26
N ASP A 74 -7.77 -7.28 -17.02
CA ASP A 74 -6.86 -8.40 -16.80
C ASP A 74 -5.48 -7.95 -16.29
N ALA A 75 -5.42 -6.74 -15.72
CA ALA A 75 -4.20 -6.19 -15.17
C ALA A 75 -3.65 -7.11 -14.06
N ALA A 76 -2.43 -7.63 -14.27
CA ALA A 76 -1.75 -8.48 -13.30
C ALA A 76 -1.12 -7.65 -12.16
N VAL A 77 -1.96 -6.91 -11.43
CA VAL A 77 -1.55 -6.04 -10.32
C VAL A 77 -2.16 -6.56 -9.02
N ALA A 78 -1.31 -6.66 -7.99
CA ALA A 78 -1.71 -6.94 -6.62
C ALA A 78 -1.89 -5.63 -5.86
N LEU A 79 -3.13 -5.18 -5.68
CA LEU A 79 -3.48 -3.88 -5.10
C LEU A 79 -3.27 -3.88 -3.58
N PHE A 80 -2.61 -2.85 -3.06
CA PHE A 80 -2.43 -2.61 -1.63
C PHE A 80 -3.24 -1.42 -1.11
N GLY A 81 -3.84 -0.61 -1.98
CA GLY A 81 -4.65 0.52 -1.58
C GLY A 81 -5.22 1.31 -2.75
N ASP A 82 -6.01 2.33 -2.45
CA ASP A 82 -6.66 3.20 -3.44
C ASP A 82 -6.89 4.61 -2.88
N ASP A 83 -7.07 5.57 -3.78
CA ASP A 83 -7.28 6.99 -3.45
C ASP A 83 -8.76 7.36 -3.19
N LEU A 84 -9.67 6.39 -3.18
CA LEU A 84 -11.12 6.55 -3.09
C LEU A 84 -11.75 7.37 -4.24
N GLN A 85 -10.99 7.69 -5.29
CA GLN A 85 -11.42 8.48 -6.45
C GLN A 85 -11.29 7.72 -7.77
N GLY A 86 -10.94 6.43 -7.72
CA GLY A 86 -10.88 5.54 -8.87
C GLY A 86 -9.46 5.14 -9.28
N VAL A 87 -8.45 5.50 -8.48
CA VAL A 87 -7.06 5.16 -8.74
C VAL A 87 -6.56 4.15 -7.71
N GLY A 88 -6.26 2.95 -8.19
CA GLY A 88 -5.72 1.85 -7.39
C GLY A 88 -4.20 1.84 -7.43
N HIS A 89 -3.58 1.41 -6.34
CA HIS A 89 -2.13 1.28 -6.23
C HIS A 89 -1.76 -0.12 -5.80
N GLY A 90 -0.72 -0.68 -6.41
CA GLY A 90 -0.35 -2.06 -6.22
C GLY A 90 1.07 -2.40 -6.64
N PHE A 91 1.35 -3.69 -6.63
CA PHE A 91 2.60 -4.25 -7.12
C PHE A 91 2.39 -4.97 -8.45
N ALA A 92 3.21 -4.64 -9.44
CA ALA A 92 3.43 -5.50 -10.59
C ALA A 92 4.38 -6.63 -10.16
N LEU A 93 3.81 -7.82 -9.94
CA LEU A 93 4.56 -9.01 -9.51
C LEU A 93 5.08 -9.81 -10.73
N PRO A 94 6.21 -10.53 -10.59
CA PRO A 94 6.97 -10.78 -9.36
C PRO A 94 8.01 -9.69 -9.00
N ASP A 95 8.16 -8.66 -9.83
CA ASP A 95 9.25 -7.68 -9.69
C ASP A 95 9.01 -6.69 -8.53
N GLY A 96 7.79 -6.64 -7.98
CA GLY A 96 7.45 -5.81 -6.83
C GLY A 96 7.43 -4.31 -7.15
N GLN A 97 7.37 -3.94 -8.42
CA GLN A 97 7.33 -2.53 -8.85
C GLN A 97 6.02 -1.89 -8.40
N VAL A 98 6.10 -0.71 -7.79
CA VAL A 98 4.92 0.06 -7.40
C VAL A 98 4.29 0.69 -8.63
N VAL A 99 3.04 0.33 -8.87
CA VAL A 99 2.26 0.80 -10.01
C VAL A 99 0.92 1.38 -9.56
N GLU A 100 0.41 2.26 -10.39
CA GLU A 100 -0.95 2.78 -10.36
C GLU A 100 -1.79 2.09 -11.44
N LEU A 101 -3.07 1.90 -11.15
CA LEU A 101 -4.13 1.47 -12.06
C LEU A 101 -5.26 2.49 -12.05
N ASP A 102 -5.48 3.15 -13.17
CA ASP A 102 -6.55 4.14 -13.34
C ASP A 102 -7.82 3.48 -13.91
N ALA A 103 -8.94 3.52 -13.18
CA ALA A 103 -10.22 2.94 -13.63
C ALA A 103 -10.75 3.57 -14.92
N SER A 104 -10.38 4.82 -15.23
CA SER A 104 -10.95 5.56 -16.35
C SER A 104 -10.42 5.07 -17.71
N ASP A 105 -9.19 4.54 -17.74
CA ASP A 105 -8.55 4.04 -18.96
C ASP A 105 -7.95 2.64 -18.85
N GLY A 106 -7.97 2.03 -17.66
CA GLY A 106 -7.40 0.71 -17.37
C GLY A 106 -5.87 0.67 -17.43
N GLY A 107 -5.22 1.83 -17.49
CA GLY A 107 -3.78 1.96 -17.68
C GLY A 107 -3.00 1.63 -16.41
N VAL A 108 -1.97 0.79 -16.56
CA VAL A 108 -1.01 0.47 -15.50
C VAL A 108 0.29 1.25 -15.69
N ARG A 109 0.72 1.99 -14.67
CA ARG A 109 1.88 2.90 -14.78
C ARG A 109 2.76 2.80 -13.54
N PRO A 110 4.10 2.71 -13.68
CA PRO A 110 5.00 2.85 -12.55
C PRO A 110 4.90 4.23 -11.90
N VAL A 111 4.82 4.28 -10.57
CA VAL A 111 4.66 5.55 -9.83
C VAL A 111 5.72 5.78 -8.75
N ALA A 112 6.37 4.73 -8.25
CA ALA A 112 7.41 4.88 -7.24
C ALA A 112 8.50 3.81 -7.36
N PRO A 113 9.74 4.13 -6.92
CA PRO A 113 10.84 3.17 -6.90
C PRO A 113 10.72 2.11 -5.79
N SER A 114 9.88 2.33 -4.78
CA SER A 114 9.60 1.38 -3.69
C SER A 114 8.30 1.74 -2.98
N PHE A 115 7.75 0.81 -2.19
CA PHE A 115 6.59 1.09 -1.35
C PHE A 115 6.90 2.17 -0.32
N ALA A 116 8.09 2.12 0.30
CA ALA A 116 8.50 3.15 1.26
C ALA A 116 8.56 4.56 0.65
N ALA A 117 8.97 4.70 -0.61
CA ALA A 117 8.97 5.99 -1.30
C ALA A 117 7.54 6.46 -1.59
N PHE A 118 6.69 5.57 -2.08
CA PHE A 118 5.27 5.84 -2.34
C PHE A 118 4.56 6.31 -1.07
N ILE A 119 4.55 5.49 -0.02
CA ILE A 119 3.73 5.73 1.16
C ILE A 119 4.12 7.02 1.89
N ARG A 120 5.42 7.38 1.86
CA ARG A 120 5.91 8.64 2.44
C ARG A 120 5.39 9.85 1.66
N ALA A 121 5.48 9.80 0.32
CA ALA A 121 4.92 10.87 -0.51
C ALA A 121 3.40 11.03 -0.28
N THR A 122 2.67 9.91 -0.23
CA THR A 122 1.22 9.91 0.06
C THR A 122 0.90 10.51 1.43
N ILE A 123 1.67 10.17 2.48
CA ILE A 123 1.49 10.74 3.81
C ILE A 123 1.77 12.24 3.81
N ASP A 124 2.84 12.68 3.13
CA ASP A 124 3.21 14.10 3.04
C ASP A 124 2.16 14.93 2.28
N GLU A 125 1.50 14.34 1.26
CA GLU A 125 0.41 14.98 0.51
C GLU A 125 -0.89 15.13 1.31
N LEU A 126 -1.10 14.27 2.31
CA LEU A 126 -2.31 14.23 3.14
C LEU A 126 -2.17 15.00 4.48
N ALA A 127 -0.97 15.52 4.78
CA ALA A 127 -0.65 16.24 6.03
C ALA A 127 -1.00 17.73 5.96
#